data_AF-A0A336MZ79-F1
#
_entry.id   AF-A0A336MZ79-F1
#
_cell.length_a   1.000
_cell.length_b   1.000
_cell.length_c   1.000
_cell.angle_alpha   90.00
_cell.angle_beta   90.00
_cell.angle_gamma   90.00
#
_symmetry.space_group_name_H-M   'P 1'
#
loop_
_entity.id
_entity.type
_entity.pdbx_description
1 polymer ?
#
loop_
_entity_poly.entity_id
_entity_poly.type
_entity_poly.pdbx_seq_one_letter_code
_entity_poly.pdbx_strand_id
1 'polypeptide(L)'
;MTFPDKESREKCWGARDEYWKCLDKYNPDFNPQSNQPGPSDCKKLRALFEKSCLNQWVKHFDRKRTYERFKEQMKKGFDPLETKT
;
A
#
# COMPACT_ATOMS: atom_id res chain seq x y z
N MET A 1 -20.06 -1.97 -14.02
CA MET A 1 -18.76 -2.47 -13.53
C MET A 1 -18.88 -3.97 -13.33
N THR A 2 -18.11 -4.75 -14.07
CA THR A 2 -18.12 -6.22 -14.00
C THR A 2 -17.34 -6.65 -12.76
N PHE A 3 -17.91 -7.55 -11.96
CA PHE A 3 -17.23 -8.10 -10.80
C PHE A 3 -16.02 -8.92 -11.30
N PRO A 4 -14.79 -8.68 -10.80
CA PRO A 4 -13.64 -9.44 -11.26
C PRO A 4 -13.81 -10.91 -10.89
N ASP A 5 -13.51 -11.79 -11.84
CA ASP A 5 -13.49 -13.24 -11.64
C ASP A 5 -12.45 -13.62 -10.57
N LYS A 6 -12.47 -14.88 -10.12
CA LYS A 6 -11.59 -15.35 -9.06
C LYS A 6 -10.10 -15.21 -9.44
N GLU A 7 -9.74 -15.53 -10.67
CA GLU A 7 -8.36 -15.52 -11.15
C GLU A 7 -7.81 -14.09 -11.22
N SER A 8 -8.60 -13.15 -11.72
CA SER A 8 -8.28 -11.72 -11.74
C SER A 8 -8.04 -11.17 -10.33
N ARG A 9 -8.81 -11.63 -9.34
CA ARG A 9 -8.62 -11.24 -7.93
C ARG A 9 -7.33 -11.80 -7.35
N GLU A 10 -7.01 -13.07 -7.63
CA GLU A 10 -5.77 -13.70 -7.17
C GLU A 10 -4.53 -12.99 -7.76
N LYS A 11 -4.54 -12.66 -9.06
CA LYS A 11 -3.48 -11.86 -9.69
C LYS A 11 -3.31 -10.49 -9.02
N CYS A 12 -4.43 -9.81 -8.77
CA CYS A 12 -4.42 -8.52 -8.09
C CYS A 12 -3.82 -8.61 -6.68
N TRP A 13 -4.23 -9.59 -5.88
CA TRP A 13 -3.70 -9.79 -4.53
C TRP A 13 -2.22 -10.20 -4.53
N GLY A 14 -1.78 -11.01 -5.49
CA GLY A 14 -0.36 -11.34 -5.67
C GLY A 14 0.48 -10.08 -5.93
N ALA A 15 0.08 -9.27 -6.91
CA ALA A 15 0.79 -8.03 -7.24
C ALA A 15 0.78 -7.02 -6.07
N ARG A 16 -0.31 -6.97 -5.29
CA ARG A 16 -0.38 -6.18 -4.05
C ARG A 16 0.68 -6.63 -3.05
N ASP A 17 0.75 -7.94 -2.78
CA ASP A 17 1.62 -8.48 -1.76
C ASP A 17 3.10 -8.33 -2.14
N GLU A 18 3.45 -8.49 -3.41
CA GLU A 18 4.79 -8.19 -3.91
C GLU A 18 5.16 -6.71 -3.75
N TYR A 19 4.24 -5.80 -4.11
CA TYR A 19 4.45 -4.37 -3.91
C TYR A 19 4.63 -4.02 -2.44
N TRP A 20 3.79 -4.57 -1.55
CA TRP A 20 3.88 -4.32 -0.11
C TRP A 20 5.16 -4.86 0.49
N LYS A 21 5.59 -6.08 0.13
CA LYS A 21 6.90 -6.64 0.54
C LYS A 21 8.05 -5.74 0.13
N CYS A 22 7.98 -5.16 -1.07
CA CYS A 22 8.98 -4.20 -1.52
C CYS A 22 8.97 -2.93 -0.66
N LEU A 23 7.79 -2.35 -0.40
CA LEU A 23 7.69 -1.20 0.49
C LEU A 23 8.24 -1.51 1.88
N ASP A 24 7.89 -2.65 2.46
CA ASP A 24 8.37 -3.02 3.79
C ASP A 24 9.89 -3.21 3.85
N LYS A 25 10.53 -3.59 2.73
CA LYS A 25 11.99 -3.71 2.61
C LYS A 25 12.70 -2.35 2.45
N TYR A 26 12.16 -1.45 1.63
CA TYR A 26 12.85 -0.22 1.25
C TYR A 26 12.36 1.02 2.01
N ASN A 27 11.07 1.09 2.35
CA ASN A 27 10.46 2.20 3.08
C ASN A 27 9.13 1.76 3.75
N PRO A 28 9.19 1.13 4.94
CA PRO A 28 8.00 0.55 5.59
C PRO A 28 6.95 1.61 5.97
N ASP A 29 7.38 2.82 6.32
CA ASP A 29 6.51 3.93 6.71
C ASP A 29 6.01 4.75 5.52
N PHE A 30 6.36 4.38 4.29
CA PHE A 30 5.90 5.07 3.09
C PHE A 30 4.37 5.07 3.01
N ASN A 31 3.77 6.25 2.82
CA ASN A 31 2.35 6.41 2.59
C ASN A 31 2.07 6.47 1.07
N PRO A 32 1.44 5.44 0.46
CA PRO A 32 1.15 5.42 -0.97
C PRO A 32 0.10 6.46 -1.41
N GLN A 33 -0.60 7.08 -0.47
CA GLN A 33 -1.58 8.14 -0.73
C GLN A 33 -0.97 9.54 -0.62
N SER A 34 0.30 9.63 -0.20
CA SER A 34 1.01 10.90 -0.19
C SER A 34 1.41 11.29 -1.62
N ASN A 35 1.59 12.59 -1.86
CA ASN A 35 2.14 13.08 -3.14
C ASN A 35 3.65 12.84 -3.29
N GLN A 36 4.26 12.08 -2.38
CA GLN A 36 5.68 11.78 -2.40
C GLN A 36 5.98 10.60 -3.33
N PRO A 37 7.07 10.66 -4.11
CA PRO A 37 7.49 9.53 -4.92
C PRO A 37 7.83 8.34 -4.01
N GLY A 38 7.26 7.17 -4.32
CA GLY A 38 7.62 5.93 -3.66
C GLY A 38 9.06 5.48 -4.00
N PRO A 39 9.58 4.49 -3.26
CA PRO A 39 10.93 3.96 -3.51
C PRO A 39 11.09 3.48 -4.96
N SER A 40 12.20 3.88 -5.59
CA SER A 40 12.51 3.60 -7.00
C SER A 40 12.43 2.12 -7.34
N ASP A 41 12.92 1.27 -6.45
CA ASP A 41 12.94 -0.19 -6.57
C ASP A 41 11.53 -0.79 -6.66
N CYS A 42 10.55 -0.15 -6.02
CA CYS A 42 9.17 -0.63 -6.00
C CYS A 42 8.29 -0.04 -7.10
N LYS A 43 8.82 0.88 -7.92
CA LYS A 43 8.05 1.55 -9.00
C LYS A 43 7.52 0.56 -10.04
N LYS A 44 8.31 -0.45 -10.40
CA LYS A 44 7.89 -1.51 -11.33
C LYS A 44 6.74 -2.36 -10.76
N LEU A 45 6.85 -2.73 -9.49
CA LEU A 45 5.81 -3.48 -8.78
C LEU A 45 4.54 -2.64 -8.58
N ARG A 46 4.69 -1.32 -8.37
CA ARG A 46 3.54 -0.39 -8.33
C ARG A 46 2.77 -0.39 -9.64
N ALA A 47 3.47 -0.27 -10.77
CA ALA A 47 2.84 -0.31 -12.08
C ALA A 47 2.13 -1.66 -12.35
N LEU A 48 2.74 -2.78 -11.92
CA LEU A 48 2.12 -4.10 -12.02
C LEU A 48 0.84 -4.20 -11.17
N PHE A 49 0.88 -3.68 -9.94
CA PHE A 49 -0.27 -3.65 -9.04
C PHE A 49 -1.43 -2.82 -9.61
N GLU A 50 -1.14 -1.62 -10.14
CA GLU A 50 -2.15 -0.76 -10.77
C GLU A 50 -2.74 -1.35 -12.05
N LYS A 51 -1.94 -2.12 -12.81
CA LYS A 51 -2.40 -2.80 -14.02
C LYS A 51 -3.23 -4.06 -13.71
N SER A 52 -2.89 -4.77 -12.64
CA SER A 52 -3.51 -6.05 -12.27
C SER A 52 -4.78 -5.87 -11.45
N CYS A 53 -4.95 -4.72 -10.81
CA CYS A 53 -6.09 -4.42 -9.95
C CYS A 53 -6.99 -3.33 -10.52
N LEU A 54 -8.28 -3.38 -10.18
CA LEU A 54 -9.18 -2.26 -10.42
C LEU A 54 -8.71 -1.03 -9.61
N ASN A 55 -8.83 0.17 -10.19
CA ASN A 55 -8.40 1.41 -9.53
C ASN A 55 -9.05 1.61 -8.14
N GLN A 56 -10.31 1.21 -7.97
CA GLN A 56 -11.00 1.25 -6.67
C GLN A 56 -10.35 0.34 -5.63
N TRP A 57 -9.87 -0.84 -6.05
CA TRP A 57 -9.18 -1.79 -5.18
C TRP A 57 -7.79 -1.28 -4.80
N VAL A 58 -7.06 -0.70 -5.76
CA VAL A 58 -5.77 -0.04 -5.49
C VAL A 58 -5.93 1.03 -4.41
N LYS A 59 -6.89 1.95 -4.59
CA LYS A 59 -7.18 3.00 -3.60
C LYS A 59 -7.57 2.44 -2.23
N HIS A 60 -8.38 1.38 -2.21
CA HIS A 60 -8.77 0.72 -0.96
C HIS A 60 -7.57 0.10 -0.25
N PHE A 61 -6.72 -0.64 -0.98
CA PHE A 61 -5.53 -1.28 -0.42
C PHE A 61 -4.48 -0.26 0.03
N ASP A 62 -4.28 0.83 -0.71
CA ASP A 62 -3.36 1.90 -0.30
C ASP A 62 -3.81 2.52 1.05
N ARG A 63 -5.11 2.85 1.18
CA ARG A 63 -5.71 3.30 2.45
C ARG A 63 -5.53 2.29 3.57
N LYS A 64 -5.77 1.01 3.27
CA LYS A 64 -5.66 -0.07 4.25
C LYS A 64 -4.23 -0.19 4.78
N ARG A 65 -3.21 -0.18 3.90
CA ARG A 65 -1.81 -0.27 4.30
C ARG A 65 -1.42 0.89 5.21
N THR A 66 -1.74 2.12 4.83
CA THR A 66 -1.43 3.31 5.65
C THR A 66 -2.07 3.24 7.02
N TYR A 67 -3.34 2.81 7.09
CA TYR A 67 -4.03 2.61 8.37
C TYR A 67 -3.38 1.52 9.23
N GLU A 68 -3.00 0.39 8.62
CA GLU A 68 -2.32 -0.70 9.33
C GLU A 68 -0.95 -0.26 9.87
N ARG A 69 -0.14 0.46 9.07
CA ARG A 69 1.13 1.04 9.51
C ARG A 69 0.93 2.03 10.66
N PHE A 70 -0.05 2.94 10.54
CA PHE A 70 -0.38 3.88 11.61
C PHE A 70 -0.80 3.15 12.90
N LYS A 71 -1.65 2.13 12.79
CA LYS A 71 -2.07 1.31 13.93
C LYS A 71 -0.89 0.60 14.60
N GLU A 72 0.09 0.13 13.83
CA GLU A 72 1.31 -0.46 14.37
C GLU A 72 2.19 0.58 15.08
N GLN A 73 2.31 1.79 14.55
CA GLN A 73 3.03 2.89 15.20
C GLN A 73 2.37 3.28 16.53
N MET A 74 1.04 3.43 16.55
CA MET A 74 0.28 3.72 17.79
C MET A 74 0.49 2.64 18.86
N LYS A 75 0.51 1.35 18.46
CA LYS A 75 0.80 0.24 19.39
C LYS A 75 2.20 0.31 20.01
N LYS A 76 3.17 0.90 19.30
CA LYS A 76 4.54 1.11 19.79
C LYS A 76 4.66 2.33 20.72
N GLY A 77 3.55 2.97 21.07
CA GLY A 77 3.53 4.15 21.95
C GLY A 77 3.77 5.47 21.23
N PHE A 78 3.59 5.51 19.90
CA PHE A 78 3.63 6.77 19.15
C PHE A 78 2.40 7.62 19.50
N ASP A 79 2.61 8.83 20.04
CA ASP A 79 1.57 9.84 20.19
C ASP A 79 1.68 10.89 19.06
N PRO A 80 0.70 10.94 18.13
CA PRO A 80 0.71 11.90 17.03
C PRO A 80 0.64 13.38 17.47
N LEU A 81 0.28 13.67 18.72
CA LEU A 81 0.13 15.02 19.26
C LEU A 81 1.43 15.58 19.82
N GLU A 82 2.34 14.73 20.31
CA GLU A 82 3.66 15.14 20.83
C GLU A 82 4.54 15.73 19.71
N THR A 83 4.45 15.20 18.48
CA THR A 83 5.25 15.67 17.33
C THR A 83 4.85 17.03 16.75
N LYS A 84 3.79 17.66 17.28
CA LYS A 84 3.26 18.95 16.80
C LYS A 84 3.53 20.14 17.73
N THR A 85 4.28 19.94 18.83
CA THR A 85 4.69 21.01 19.74
C THR A 85 6.10 21.49 19.43
#